data_AF-A0AAW7YWJ5-F1
#
_entry.id   AF-A0AAW7YWJ5-F1
#
_cell.length_a   1.000
_cell.length_b   1.000
_cell.length_c   1.000
_cell.angle_alpha   90.00
_cell.angle_beta   90.00
_cell.angle_gamma   90.00
#
_symmetry.space_group_name_H-M   'P 1'
#
loop_
_entity.id
_entity.type
_entity.pdbx_description
1 polymer ?
#
loop_
_entity_poly.entity_id
_entity_poly.type
_entity_poly.pdbx_seq_one_letter_code
_entity_poly.pdbx_strand_id
1 'polypeptide(L)' 'IQNMWLAARAENLGLGWVSIIHDQVLRDTLAIPERLEIIGYLCLGHVSSFSEKPELEQFGWLPREQLDQLVHNEKWTDKS' A
#
# COMPACT_ATOMS: atom_id res chain seq x y z
N ILE A 1 -5.81 -7.85 -2.98
CA ILE A 1 -5.14 -6.57 -3.33
C ILE A 1 -3.74 -6.82 -3.89
N GLN A 2 -2.83 -7.51 -3.19
CA GLN A 2 -1.44 -7.72 -3.65
C GLN A 2 -1.31 -8.31 -5.07
N ASN A 3 -2.05 -9.36 -5.41
CA ASN A 3 -2.02 -9.95 -6.77
C ASN A 3 -2.40 -8.93 -7.85
N MET A 4 -3.38 -8.07 -7.57
CA MET A 4 -3.79 -7.03 -8.51
C MET A 4 -2.71 -5.95 -8.66
N TRP A 5 -2.01 -5.61 -7.58
CA TRP A 5 -0.88 -4.67 -7.64
C TRP A 5 0.27 -5.22 -8.49
N LEU A 6 0.61 -6.50 -8.30
CA LEU A 6 1.65 -7.17 -9.08
C LEU A 6 1.25 -7.31 -10.56
N ALA A 7 -0.01 -7.66 -10.84
CA ALA A 7 -0.54 -7.72 -12.21
C ALA A 7 -0.54 -6.34 -12.88
N ALA A 8 -1.03 -5.30 -12.20
CA ALA A 8 -0.97 -3.93 -12.70
C ALA A 8 0.46 -3.54 -13.08
N ARG A 9 1.44 -3.83 -12.21
CA ARG A 9 2.85 -3.55 -12.51
C ARG A 9 3.34 -4.30 -13.75
N ALA A 10 2.96 -5.57 -13.92
CA ALA A 10 3.32 -6.36 -15.11
C ALA A 10 2.73 -5.78 -16.40
N GLU A 11 1.52 -5.22 -16.32
CA GLU A 11 0.82 -4.53 -17.40
C GLU A 11 1.23 -3.04 -17.56
N ASN A 12 2.31 -2.61 -16.88
CA ASN A 12 2.79 -1.22 -16.86
C ASN A 12 1.74 -0.19 -16.41
N LEU A 13 0.85 -0.60 -15.51
CA LEU A 13 -0.07 0.26 -14.78
C LEU A 13 0.48 0.56 -13.38
N GLY A 14 0.37 1.82 -12.97
CA GLY A 14 0.56 2.22 -11.58
C GLY A 14 -0.69 1.90 -10.77
N LEU A 15 -0.50 1.36 -9.58
CA LEU A 15 -1.56 1.17 -8.59
C LEU A 15 -1.13 1.84 -7.28
N GLY A 16 -2.03 2.64 -6.69
CA GLY A 16 -1.81 3.33 -5.42
C GLY A 16 -2.92 3.02 -4.41
N TRP A 17 -2.54 2.77 -3.16
CA TRP A 17 -3.47 2.61 -2.04
C TRP A 17 -3.70 3.96 -1.36
N VAL A 18 -4.97 4.30 -1.10
CA VAL A 18 -5.35 5.45 -0.27
C VAL A 18 -6.11 4.96 0.97
N SER A 19 -5.56 5.27 2.15
CA SER A 19 -6.15 4.90 3.46
C SER A 19 -6.48 6.12 4.33
N ILE A 20 -6.05 7.32 3.94
CA ILE A 20 -6.39 8.56 4.64
C ILE A 20 -7.64 9.14 3.95
N ILE A 21 -8.80 8.57 4.28
CA ILE A 21 -10.12 8.99 3.79
C ILE A 21 -11.20 8.58 4.79
N HIS A 22 -12.27 9.37 4.90
CA HIS A 22 -13.40 9.02 5.75
C HIS A 22 -14.25 7.94 5.09
N ASP A 23 -14.43 6.80 5.77
CA ASP A 23 -15.21 5.65 5.30
C ASP A 23 -16.64 6.06 4.86
N GLN A 24 -17.28 6.94 5.64
CA GLN A 24 -18.62 7.45 5.34
C GLN A 24 -18.70 8.15 3.97
N VAL A 25 -17.68 8.90 3.60
CA VAL A 25 -17.65 9.60 2.30
C VAL A 25 -17.66 8.58 1.15
N LEU A 26 -16.92 7.48 1.27
CA LEU A 26 -16.92 6.42 0.26
C LEU A 26 -18.27 5.71 0.21
N ARG A 27 -18.86 5.40 1.38
CA ARG A 27 -20.18 4.75 1.45
C ARG A 27 -21.26 5.56 0.80
N ASP A 28 -21.36 6.84 1.13
CA ASP A 28 -22.39 7.72 0.59
C ASP A 28 -22.21 7.93 -0.92
N THR A 29 -20.97 8.15 -1.36
CA THR A 29 -20.66 8.41 -2.77
C THR A 29 -20.92 7.20 -3.66
N LEU A 30 -20.59 5.99 -3.19
CA LEU A 30 -20.69 4.76 -3.96
C LEU A 30 -21.92 3.90 -3.59
N ALA A 31 -22.80 4.41 -2.73
CA ALA A 31 -23.96 3.70 -2.18
C ALA A 31 -23.61 2.32 -1.59
N ILE A 32 -22.53 2.24 -0.81
CA ILE A 32 -22.06 0.99 -0.21
C ILE A 32 -22.89 0.67 1.04
N PRO A 33 -23.59 -0.47 1.09
CA PRO A 33 -24.42 -0.84 2.25
C PRO A 33 -23.57 -1.15 3.49
N GLU A 34 -24.13 -0.91 4.68
CA GLU A 34 -23.44 -1.08 5.98
C GLU A 34 -22.87 -2.49 6.21
N ARG A 35 -23.53 -3.52 5.68
CA ARG A 35 -23.08 -4.92 5.81
C ARG A 35 -21.75 -5.22 5.10
N LEU A 36 -21.24 -4.30 4.28
CA LEU A 36 -19.98 -4.47 3.54
C LEU A 36 -18.88 -3.62 4.17
N GLU A 37 -17.71 -4.22 4.34
CA GLU A 37 -16.52 -3.55 4.86
C GLU A 37 -15.64 -3.06 3.70
N ILE A 38 -15.15 -1.82 3.79
CA ILE A 38 -14.26 -1.22 2.79
C ILE A 38 -12.82 -1.52 3.21
N ILE A 39 -12.14 -2.36 2.43
CA ILE A 39 -10.76 -2.80 2.75
C ILE A 39 -9.70 -1.85 2.18
N GLY A 40 -9.95 -1.24 1.01
CA GLY A 40 -8.99 -0.34 0.39
C GLY A 40 -9.55 0.41 -0.80
N TYR A 41 -9.21 1.70 -0.90
CA TYR A 41 -9.49 2.55 -2.05
C TYR A 41 -8.24 2.61 -2.93
N LEU A 42 -8.38 2.21 -4.19
CA LEU A 42 -7.24 1.99 -5.09
C LEU A 42 -7.36 2.85 -6.34
N CYS A 43 -6.29 3.59 -6.64
CA CYS A 43 -6.15 4.34 -7.89
C CYS A 43 -5.33 3.51 -8.88
N LEU A 44 -5.80 3.39 -10.13
CA LEU A 44 -5.16 2.60 -11.19
C LEU A 44 -5.06 3.43 -12.47
N GLY A 45 -3.92 3.38 -13.16
CA GLY A 45 -3.77 4.03 -14.46
C GLY A 45 -2.39 3.89 -15.08
N HIS A 46 -2.24 4.35 -16.32
CA HIS A 46 -0.93 4.44 -16.97
C HIS A 46 -0.06 5.49 -16.29
N VAL A 47 1.24 5.20 -16.23
CA VAL A 47 2.26 6.09 -15.63
C VAL A 47 3.40 6.33 -16.62
N SER A 48 4.03 7.49 -16.53
CA SER A 48 5.18 7.85 -17.36
C SER A 48 6.47 7.15 -16.92
N SER A 49 6.62 6.90 -15.62
CA SER A 49 7.77 6.21 -15.04
C SER A 49 7.41 5.56 -13.71
N PHE A 50 8.26 4.63 -13.27
CA PHE A 50 8.22 4.05 -11.93
C PHE A 50 9.49 4.47 -11.18
N SER A 51 9.33 4.87 -9.92
CA SER A 51 10.44 5.15 -9.03
C SER A 51 11.19 3.88 -8.66
N GLU A 52 12.53 3.95 -8.58
CA GLU A 52 13.38 2.82 -8.17
C GLU A 52 13.29 2.52 -6.67
N LYS A 53 12.91 3.52 -5.86
CA LYS A 53 12.78 3.45 -4.41
C LYS A 53 11.42 3.99 -3.95
N PRO A 54 10.92 3.58 -2.77
CA PRO A 54 9.73 4.18 -2.19
C PRO A 54 9.83 5.71 -2.13
N GLU A 55 8.78 6.41 -2.54
CA GLU A 55 8.76 7.87 -2.62
C GLU A 55 9.01 8.53 -1.25
N LEU A 56 8.40 7.99 -0.19
CA LEU A 56 8.61 8.46 1.18
C LEU A 56 10.06 8.33 1.66
N GLU A 57 10.79 7.31 1.20
CA GLU A 57 12.23 7.17 1.47
C GLU A 57 13.01 8.28 0.77
N GLN A 58 12.67 8.58 -0.49
CA GLN A 58 13.33 9.63 -1.28
C GLN A 58 13.15 11.03 -0.66
N PHE A 59 11.97 11.29 -0.07
CA PHE A 59 11.67 12.54 0.63
C PHE A 59 12.16 12.56 2.10
N GLY A 60 12.87 11.51 2.55
CA GLY A 60 13.45 11.46 3.89
C GLY A 60 12.44 11.25 5.02
N TRP A 61 11.23 10.76 4.71
CA TRP A 61 10.18 10.52 5.69
C TRP A 61 10.50 9.30 6.56
N LEU A 62 10.85 8.17 5.93
CA LEU A 62 11.23 6.94 6.62
C LEU A 62 12.18 6.12 5.74
N PRO A 63 13.39 5.78 6.21
CA PRO A 63 14.28 4.89 5.48
C PRO A 63 13.78 3.45 5.50
N ARG A 64 14.20 2.64 4.54
CA ARG A 64 13.95 1.20 4.55
C ARG A 64 14.65 0.54 5.74
N GLU A 65 13.89 -0.22 6.53
CA GLU A 65 14.43 -1.02 7.64
C GLU A 65 15.31 -2.18 7.16
N GLN A 66 16.29 -2.56 7.98
CA GLN A 66 17.15 -3.71 7.68
C GLN A 66 16.39 -5.01 8.00
N LEU A 67 16.30 -5.91 7.01
CA LEU A 67 15.48 -7.12 7.11
C LEU A 67 15.93 -8.05 8.25
N ASP A 68 17.23 -8.13 8.50
CA ASP A 68 17.82 -8.94 9.57
C ASP A 68 17.37 -8.49 10.96
N GLN A 69 16.97 -7.23 11.13
CA GLN A 69 16.39 -6.73 12.39
C GLN A 69 14.96 -7.24 12.63
N LEU A 70 14.22 -7.54 11.55
CA LEU A 70 12.81 -7.94 11.59
C LEU A 70 12.59 -9.46 11.60
N VAL A 71 13.63 -10.25 11.28
CA VAL A 71 13.55 -11.71 11.22
C VAL A 71 14.08 -12.32 12.51
N HIS A 72 13.24 -13.07 13.22
CA HIS A 72 13.60 -13.80 14.44
C HIS A 72 13.50 -15.31 14.20
N ASN A 73 14.43 -16.08 14.77
CA ASN A 73 14.41 -17.53 14.72
C ASN A 73 13.97 -18.07 16.07
N GLU A 74 13.05 -19.04 16.07
CA GLU A 74 12.48 -19.72 17.25
C GLU A 74 11.67 -18.84 18.22
N LYS A 75 12.18 -17.67 18.60
CA LYS A 75 11.58 -16.79 19.61
C LYS A 75 11.78 -15.32 19.26
N TRP A 76 10.85 -14.48 19.70
CA TRP A 76 11.02 -13.03 19.65
C TRP A 76 12.30 -12.62 20.38
N THR A 77 13.12 -11.77 19.75
CA THR A 77 14.39 -11.29 20.30
C THR A 77 14.39 -9.77 20.21
N ASP A 78 14.70 -9.07 21.28
CA ASP A 78 14.91 -7.63 21.18
C ASP A 78 16.26 -7.38 20.49
N LYS A 79 16.22 -7.07 19.20
CA LYS A 79 17.39 -6.64 18.44
C LYS A 79 17.44 -5.11 18.52
N SER A 80 18.52 -4.60 19.12
CA SER A 80 18.76 -3.17 19.34
C SER A 80 19.30 -2.49 18.08
#